data_AF-F0TCI3-F1
#
_entry.id   AF-F0TCI3-F1
#
_cell.length_a   1.000
_cell.length_b   1.000
_cell.length_c   1.000
_cell.angle_alpha   90.00
_cell.angle_beta   90.00
_cell.angle_gamma   90.00
#
_symmetry.space_group_name_H-M   'P 1'
#
loop_
_entity.id
_entity.type
_entity.pdbx_description
1 polymer ?
#
loop_
_entity_poly.entity_id
_entity_poly.type
_entity_poly.pdbx_seq_one_letter_code
_entity_poly.pdbx_strand_id
1 'polypeptide(L)'
;MNFRLVLLIFLVVLFAAGTGYLSYSQSTGLPLKEAYDNGNVVITQNTSAGTVPHQVVVVNNGRDPVKVQVGDVLTANSSQDLVVAENKTVSTNSSETIYAYCLDPSTQAVVGSKLKANGTASNAIKQVIDGSNIHDLNNATNAQLELWILTAGVNFNIYSGEPVALVNTQKITYTTLKQMVTNSKSNLASQFNVKVDNIKNINQNSTQSSDGTLKGVYHWFKSMIGMG
;
A
#
# COMPACT_ATOMS: atom_id res chain seq x y z
N MET A 1 -39.37 -40.63 -12.14
CA MET A 1 -39.04 -39.47 -11.27
C MET A 1 -39.96 -38.32 -11.65
N ASN A 2 -40.74 -37.77 -10.69
CA ASN A 2 -41.76 -36.77 -11.00
C ASN A 2 -41.11 -35.49 -11.52
N PHE A 3 -41.41 -35.09 -12.77
CA PHE A 3 -40.87 -33.87 -13.39
C PHE A 3 -41.08 -32.62 -12.51
N ARG A 4 -42.20 -32.57 -11.78
CA ARG A 4 -42.49 -31.53 -10.77
C ARG A 4 -41.46 -31.49 -9.63
N LEU A 5 -40.98 -32.65 -9.17
CA LEU A 5 -39.97 -32.75 -8.11
C LEU A 5 -38.60 -32.26 -8.61
N VAL A 6 -38.23 -32.60 -9.85
CA VAL A 6 -36.97 -32.18 -10.47
C VAL A 6 -36.93 -30.65 -10.65
N LEU A 7 -38.03 -30.05 -11.13
CA LEU A 7 -38.14 -28.60 -11.31
C LEU A 7 -38.06 -27.85 -9.97
N LEU A 8 -38.66 -28.40 -8.92
CA LEU A 8 -38.66 -27.80 -7.59
C LEU A 8 -37.25 -27.85 -6.96
N ILE A 9 -36.55 -28.98 -7.10
CA ILE A 9 -35.14 -29.11 -6.67
C ILE A 9 -34.25 -28.11 -7.42
N PHE A 10 -34.44 -27.95 -8.74
CA PHE A 10 -33.66 -27.00 -9.54
C PHE A 10 -33.89 -25.54 -9.12
N LEU A 11 -35.13 -25.15 -8.85
CA LEU A 11 -35.47 -23.80 -8.35
C LEU A 11 -34.86 -23.51 -6.98
N VAL A 12 -34.85 -24.50 -6.07
CA VAL A 12 -34.21 -24.35 -4.75
C VAL A 12 -32.70 -24.16 -4.89
N VAL A 13 -32.05 -24.92 -5.77
CA VAL A 13 -30.61 -24.78 -6.04
C VAL A 13 -30.28 -23.42 -6.65
N LEU A 14 -31.08 -22.93 -7.62
CA LEU A 14 -30.91 -21.59 -8.20
C LEU A 14 -31.08 -20.49 -7.16
N PHE A 15 -32.07 -20.60 -6.29
CA PHE A 15 -32.30 -19.62 -5.23
C PHE A 15 -31.17 -19.63 -4.20
N ALA A 16 -30.71 -20.80 -3.77
CA ALA A 16 -29.58 -20.95 -2.86
C ALA A 16 -28.27 -20.42 -3.46
N ALA A 17 -28.01 -20.71 -4.74
CA ALA A 17 -26.83 -20.20 -5.44
C ALA A 17 -26.89 -18.68 -5.64
N GLY A 18 -28.04 -18.14 -6.02
CA GLY A 18 -28.23 -16.69 -6.23
C GLY A 18 -28.14 -15.89 -4.93
N THR A 19 -28.84 -16.33 -3.88
CA THR A 19 -28.78 -15.68 -2.56
C THR A 19 -27.42 -15.86 -1.88
N GLY A 20 -26.79 -17.02 -2.05
CA GLY A 20 -25.43 -17.27 -1.60
C GLY A 20 -24.40 -16.36 -2.28
N TYR A 21 -24.50 -16.17 -3.60
CA TYR A 21 -23.62 -15.26 -4.34
C TYR A 21 -23.83 -13.79 -3.94
N LEU A 22 -25.08 -13.34 -3.81
CA LEU A 22 -25.39 -11.98 -3.34
C LEU A 22 -24.87 -11.71 -1.92
N SER A 23 -25.03 -12.68 -1.02
CA SER A 23 -24.51 -12.61 0.35
C SER A 23 -22.98 -12.61 0.38
N TYR A 24 -22.33 -13.44 -0.45
CA TYR A 24 -20.88 -13.47 -0.58
C TYR A 24 -20.33 -12.17 -1.15
N SER A 25 -20.95 -11.62 -2.21
CA SER A 25 -20.53 -10.36 -2.84
C SER A 25 -20.64 -9.18 -1.86
N GLN A 26 -21.74 -9.07 -1.10
CA GLN A 26 -21.87 -8.05 -0.04
C GLN A 26 -20.88 -8.26 1.10
N SER A 27 -20.58 -9.51 1.45
CA SER A 27 -19.56 -9.85 2.46
C SER A 27 -18.14 -9.50 2.00
N THR A 28 -17.88 -9.55 0.69
CA THR A 28 -16.55 -9.27 0.14
C THR A 28 -16.23 -7.80 -0.06
N GLY A 29 -17.17 -6.85 0.01
CA GLY A 29 -16.91 -5.41 -0.08
C GLY A 29 -16.25 -4.93 -1.40
N LEU A 30 -16.34 -3.64 -1.68
CA LEU A 30 -15.77 -3.01 -2.87
C LEU A 30 -14.29 -2.62 -2.64
N PRO A 31 -13.37 -2.84 -3.60
CA PRO A 31 -12.01 -2.32 -3.52
C PRO A 31 -12.00 -0.78 -3.38
N LEU A 32 -11.02 -0.23 -2.64
CA LEU A 32 -10.94 1.20 -2.37
C LEU A 32 -10.97 2.07 -3.63
N LYS A 33 -10.24 1.68 -4.67
CA LYS A 33 -10.22 2.43 -5.94
C LYS A 33 -11.58 2.47 -6.63
N GLU A 34 -12.26 1.34 -6.71
CA GLU A 34 -13.60 1.27 -7.32
C GLU A 34 -14.61 2.09 -6.51
N ALA A 35 -14.56 2.02 -5.18
CA ALA A 35 -15.41 2.81 -4.31
C ALA A 35 -15.14 4.33 -4.43
N TYR A 36 -13.88 4.72 -4.63
CA TYR A 36 -13.50 6.11 -4.90
C TYR A 36 -14.00 6.59 -6.26
N ASP A 37 -13.79 5.81 -7.33
CA ASP A 37 -14.21 6.16 -8.69
C ASP A 37 -15.74 6.27 -8.80
N ASN A 38 -16.48 5.48 -8.01
CA ASN A 38 -17.94 5.57 -7.89
C ASN A 38 -18.43 6.76 -7.03
N GLY A 39 -17.51 7.56 -6.46
CA GLY A 39 -17.85 8.72 -5.62
C GLY A 39 -18.38 8.35 -4.22
N ASN A 40 -18.25 7.10 -3.81
CA ASN A 40 -18.78 6.60 -2.54
C ASN A 40 -17.82 6.82 -1.37
N VAL A 41 -16.55 7.15 -1.63
CA VAL A 41 -15.51 7.29 -0.61
C VAL A 41 -14.84 8.65 -0.66
N VAL A 42 -14.58 9.21 0.51
CA VAL A 42 -13.72 10.39 0.69
C VAL A 42 -12.51 9.99 1.53
N ILE A 43 -11.31 10.25 1.01
CA ILE A 43 -10.04 9.94 1.67
C ILE A 43 -9.34 11.25 2.02
N THR A 44 -8.92 11.40 3.26
CA THR A 44 -8.29 12.65 3.75
C THR A 44 -7.04 12.38 4.57
N GLN A 45 -6.02 13.21 4.37
CA GLN A 45 -4.80 13.19 5.18
C GLN A 45 -5.12 13.60 6.63
N ASN A 46 -4.79 12.75 7.60
CA ASN A 46 -5.09 13.04 9.02
C ASN A 46 -3.87 13.59 9.78
N THR A 47 -2.67 13.20 9.37
CA THR A 47 -1.40 13.51 10.08
C THR A 47 -0.57 14.54 9.33
N SER A 48 0.19 15.34 10.07
CA SER A 48 1.11 16.33 9.51
C SER A 48 2.42 15.68 9.04
N ALA A 49 3.20 16.46 8.29
CA ALA A 49 4.53 16.07 7.85
C ALA A 49 5.43 15.60 9.01
N GLY A 50 6.28 14.62 8.74
CA GLY A 50 7.22 14.01 9.68
C GLY A 50 6.62 12.96 10.61
N THR A 51 5.31 12.70 10.53
CA THR A 51 4.64 11.65 11.31
C THR A 51 4.85 10.30 10.64
N VAL A 52 5.37 9.30 11.36
CA VAL A 52 5.57 7.96 10.81
C VAL A 52 5.03 6.90 11.79
N PRO A 53 4.16 5.97 11.33
CA PRO A 53 3.46 6.02 10.05
C PRO A 53 2.49 7.21 9.96
N HIS A 54 2.14 7.62 8.75
CA HIS A 54 1.03 8.54 8.54
C HIS A 54 -0.31 7.85 8.79
N GLN A 55 -1.33 8.66 9.02
CA GLN A 55 -2.72 8.23 9.05
C GLN A 55 -3.55 9.00 8.03
N VAL A 56 -4.51 8.29 7.45
CA VAL A 56 -5.57 8.82 6.59
C VAL A 56 -6.93 8.42 7.15
N VAL A 57 -7.92 9.29 6.98
CA VAL A 57 -9.32 8.95 7.27
C VAL A 57 -10.02 8.59 5.96
N VAL A 58 -10.61 7.39 5.94
CA VAL A 58 -11.45 6.90 4.85
C VAL A 58 -12.90 6.94 5.32
N VAL A 59 -13.71 7.76 4.68
CA VAL A 59 -15.15 7.88 4.94
C VAL A 59 -15.90 7.17 3.82
N ASN A 60 -16.70 6.15 4.17
CA ASN A 60 -17.53 5.40 3.24
C ASN A 60 -18.98 5.89 3.31
N ASN A 61 -19.41 6.63 2.29
CA ASN A 61 -20.79 7.10 2.11
C ASN A 61 -21.61 6.17 1.20
N GLY A 62 -21.03 5.04 0.78
CA GLY A 62 -21.67 4.05 -0.08
C GLY A 62 -22.58 3.07 0.67
N ARG A 63 -23.20 2.18 -0.11
CA ARG A 63 -24.10 1.13 0.39
C ARG A 63 -23.41 -0.21 0.63
N ASP A 64 -22.17 -0.35 0.18
CA ASP A 64 -21.35 -1.55 0.35
C ASP A 64 -20.13 -1.26 1.23
N PRO A 65 -19.64 -2.22 2.03
CA PRO A 65 -18.37 -2.07 2.73
C PRO A 65 -17.21 -1.84 1.76
N VAL A 66 -16.22 -1.07 2.17
CA VAL A 66 -15.03 -0.78 1.35
C VAL A 66 -13.82 -1.49 1.91
N LYS A 67 -13.10 -2.21 1.06
CA LYS A 67 -11.83 -2.87 1.39
C LYS A 67 -10.67 -1.96 1.04
N VAL A 68 -9.93 -1.60 2.07
CA VAL A 68 -8.65 -0.91 2.00
C VAL A 68 -7.56 -1.97 2.17
N GLN A 69 -6.60 -2.03 1.26
CA GLN A 69 -5.59 -3.08 1.21
C GLN A 69 -4.17 -2.52 1.28
N VAL A 70 -3.27 -3.30 1.88
CA VAL A 70 -1.83 -3.02 1.84
C VAL A 70 -1.37 -2.83 0.40
N GLY A 71 -0.71 -1.70 0.15
CA GLY A 71 -0.24 -1.34 -1.18
C GLY A 71 -1.22 -0.50 -2.00
N ASP A 72 -2.44 -0.21 -1.53
CA ASP A 72 -3.28 0.79 -2.20
C ASP A 72 -2.58 2.15 -2.21
N VAL A 73 -2.45 2.77 -3.38
CA VAL A 73 -1.75 4.05 -3.56
C VAL A 73 -2.76 5.18 -3.48
N LEU A 74 -2.41 6.22 -2.73
CA LEU A 74 -3.20 7.42 -2.54
C LEU A 74 -2.41 8.63 -3.02
N THR A 75 -2.93 9.41 -3.95
CA THR A 75 -2.23 10.59 -4.49
C THR A 75 -2.93 11.90 -4.16
N ALA A 76 -2.16 12.97 -4.03
CA ALA A 76 -2.71 14.32 -3.86
C ALA A 76 -1.92 15.35 -4.65
N ASN A 77 -2.62 16.36 -5.17
CA ASN A 77 -1.95 17.48 -5.85
C ASN A 77 -1.36 18.49 -4.84
N SER A 78 -1.91 18.55 -3.63
CA SER A 78 -1.60 19.55 -2.61
C SER A 78 -0.95 18.96 -1.35
N SER A 79 -0.62 17.68 -1.38
CA SER A 79 -0.04 16.92 -0.26
C SER A 79 0.81 15.79 -0.86
N GLN A 80 1.60 15.13 -0.03
CA GLN A 80 2.35 13.94 -0.43
C GLN A 80 1.46 12.79 -0.93
N ASP A 81 2.07 11.96 -1.77
CA ASP A 81 1.53 10.65 -2.15
C ASP A 81 1.83 9.63 -1.04
N LEU A 82 0.91 8.70 -0.84
CA LEU A 82 0.95 7.68 0.20
C LEU A 82 0.71 6.27 -0.36
N VAL A 83 1.13 5.28 0.42
CA VAL A 83 0.76 3.87 0.25
C VAL A 83 0.18 3.32 1.55
N VAL A 84 -0.97 2.67 1.45
CA VAL A 84 -1.66 2.05 2.58
C VAL A 84 -0.81 0.93 3.17
N ALA A 85 -0.74 0.90 4.51
CA ALA A 85 0.13 0.00 5.27
C ALA A 85 -0.61 -1.07 6.09
N GLU A 86 -1.95 -1.09 6.05
CA GLU A 86 -2.74 -2.13 6.71
C GLU A 86 -3.97 -2.52 5.87
N ASN A 87 -4.43 -3.76 6.05
CA ASN A 87 -5.70 -4.20 5.50
C ASN A 87 -6.82 -3.81 6.46
N LYS A 88 -7.85 -3.14 5.96
CA LYS A 88 -8.99 -2.73 6.78
C LYS A 88 -10.27 -2.69 5.96
N THR A 89 -11.38 -3.03 6.61
CA THR A 89 -12.71 -2.89 6.02
C THR A 89 -13.42 -1.70 6.64
N VAL A 90 -13.86 -0.76 5.82
CA VAL A 90 -14.67 0.39 6.22
C VAL A 90 -16.13 0.05 5.98
N SER A 91 -16.90 -0.12 7.06
CA SER A 91 -18.33 -0.39 6.98
C SER A 91 -19.10 0.71 6.26
N THR A 92 -20.35 0.43 5.92
CA THR A 92 -21.23 1.38 5.24
C THR A 92 -21.57 2.55 6.15
N ASN A 93 -21.59 3.77 5.60
CA ASN A 93 -21.87 5.01 6.34
C ASN A 93 -20.99 5.19 7.59
N SER A 94 -19.75 4.71 7.54
CA SER A 94 -18.78 4.83 8.62
C SER A 94 -17.47 5.45 8.14
N SER A 95 -16.60 5.74 9.10
CA SER A 95 -15.26 6.26 8.85
C SER A 95 -14.24 5.47 9.63
N GLU A 96 -13.11 5.17 9.01
CA GLU A 96 -11.99 4.50 9.66
C GLU A 96 -10.70 5.26 9.44
N THR A 97 -9.83 5.21 10.45
CA THR A 97 -8.44 5.67 10.32
C THR A 97 -7.58 4.50 9.84
N ILE A 98 -6.78 4.75 8.82
CA ILE A 98 -5.90 3.79 8.17
C ILE A 98 -4.45 4.29 8.23
N TYR A 99 -3.52 3.41 8.59
CA TYR A 99 -2.09 3.70 8.52
C TYR A 99 -1.55 3.63 7.09
N ALA A 100 -0.66 4.56 6.77
CA ALA A 100 -0.02 4.67 5.46
C ALA A 100 1.41 5.20 5.58
N TYR A 101 2.23 4.92 4.59
CA TYR A 101 3.58 5.48 4.46
C TYR A 101 3.65 6.47 3.30
N CYS A 102 4.54 7.46 3.42
CA CYS A 102 4.82 8.41 2.36
C CYS A 102 5.58 7.75 1.20
N LEU A 103 5.17 8.01 -0.04
CA LEU A 103 5.86 7.56 -1.24
C LEU A 103 6.82 8.60 -1.81
N ASP A 104 6.53 9.90 -1.64
CA ASP A 104 7.37 10.97 -2.20
C ASP A 104 8.03 11.80 -1.09
N PRO A 105 9.36 11.63 -0.86
CA PRO A 105 10.07 12.40 0.16
C PRO A 105 10.16 13.91 -0.15
N SER A 106 9.93 14.33 -1.39
CA SER A 106 10.16 15.72 -1.80
C SER A 106 9.02 16.67 -1.41
N THR A 107 7.82 16.14 -1.24
CA THR A 107 6.62 16.87 -0.82
C THR A 107 6.41 16.74 0.69
N GLN A 108 5.44 17.47 1.24
CA GLN A 108 5.07 17.39 2.67
C GLN A 108 3.59 17.06 2.82
N ALA A 109 3.24 16.33 3.88
CA ALA A 109 1.88 16.02 4.24
C ALA A 109 1.13 17.28 4.70
N VAL A 110 -0.04 17.51 4.11
CA VAL A 110 -0.92 18.62 4.47
C VAL A 110 -2.23 18.06 5.02
N VAL A 111 -2.42 18.20 6.34
CA VAL A 111 -3.63 17.74 7.06
C VAL A 111 -4.90 18.29 6.41
N GLY A 112 -5.91 17.43 6.27
CA GLY A 112 -7.18 17.76 5.63
C GLY A 112 -7.16 17.72 4.10
N SER A 113 -6.00 17.52 3.47
CA SER A 113 -5.93 17.37 2.01
C SER A 113 -6.69 16.13 1.56
N LYS A 114 -7.45 16.29 0.47
CA LYS A 114 -8.15 15.18 -0.17
C LYS A 114 -7.16 14.35 -0.99
N LEU A 115 -7.22 13.05 -0.78
CA LEU A 115 -6.41 12.05 -1.47
C LEU A 115 -7.28 11.30 -2.49
N LYS A 116 -6.67 10.82 -3.57
CA LYS A 116 -7.31 10.02 -4.62
C LYS A 116 -6.75 8.62 -4.60
N ALA A 117 -7.61 7.61 -4.68
CA ALA A 117 -7.15 6.24 -4.85
C ALA A 117 -6.60 6.03 -6.28
N ASN A 118 -5.32 5.66 -6.38
CA ASN A 118 -4.57 5.61 -7.63
C ASN A 118 -3.90 4.25 -7.87
N GLY A 119 -4.68 3.19 -7.77
CA GLY A 119 -4.23 1.83 -8.05
C GLY A 119 -3.41 1.27 -6.90
N THR A 120 -2.42 0.45 -7.25
CA THR A 120 -1.71 -0.38 -6.28
C THR A 120 -0.20 -0.31 -6.53
N ALA A 121 0.56 -0.27 -5.45
CA ALA A 121 2.01 -0.19 -5.45
C ALA A 121 2.66 -1.48 -5.95
N SER A 122 3.94 -1.37 -6.31
CA SER A 122 4.75 -2.51 -6.75
C SER A 122 4.94 -3.54 -5.64
N ASN A 123 5.27 -4.77 -6.05
CA ASN A 123 5.52 -5.86 -5.10
C ASN A 123 6.67 -5.57 -4.14
N ALA A 124 7.68 -4.79 -4.57
CA ALA A 124 8.79 -4.39 -3.71
C ALA A 124 8.33 -3.49 -2.55
N ILE A 125 7.47 -2.51 -2.86
CA ILE A 125 6.86 -1.65 -1.84
C ILE A 125 6.03 -2.50 -0.86
N LYS A 126 5.19 -3.41 -1.37
CA LYS A 126 4.40 -4.30 -0.52
C LYS A 126 5.26 -5.18 0.38
N GLN A 127 6.35 -5.75 -0.14
CA GLN A 127 7.27 -6.57 0.65
C GLN A 127 7.95 -5.79 1.79
N VAL A 128 8.31 -4.53 1.57
CA VAL A 128 8.83 -3.66 2.66
C VAL A 128 7.75 -3.44 3.73
N ILE A 129 6.51 -3.17 3.31
CA ILE A 129 5.41 -2.94 4.23
C ILE A 129 5.07 -4.21 5.03
N ASP A 130 4.95 -5.35 4.35
CA ASP A 130 4.65 -6.66 4.97
C ASP A 130 5.74 -7.09 5.96
N GLY A 131 6.99 -6.71 5.70
CA GLY A 131 8.13 -6.93 6.60
C GLY A 131 8.23 -5.93 7.76
N SER A 132 7.35 -4.92 7.79
CA SER A 132 7.37 -3.85 8.78
C SER A 132 6.36 -4.06 9.92
N ASN A 133 6.59 -3.41 11.04
CA ASN A 133 5.65 -3.27 12.15
C ASN A 133 5.28 -1.79 12.29
N ILE A 134 4.09 -1.44 11.79
CA ILE A 134 3.54 -0.07 11.81
C ILE A 134 3.35 0.51 13.22
N HIS A 135 3.36 -0.32 14.27
CA HIS A 135 3.20 0.11 15.65
C HIS A 135 4.53 0.28 16.41
N ASP A 136 5.65 -0.13 15.82
CA ASP A 136 6.99 0.12 16.35
C ASP A 136 7.62 1.30 15.60
N LEU A 137 7.89 2.40 16.31
CA LEU A 137 8.36 3.64 15.67
C LEU A 137 9.69 3.46 14.91
N ASN A 138 10.62 2.68 15.44
CA ASN A 138 11.92 2.48 14.82
C ASN A 138 11.78 1.66 13.53
N ASN A 139 11.00 0.59 13.58
CA ASN A 139 10.71 -0.26 12.44
C ASN A 139 9.91 0.49 11.37
N ALA A 140 8.85 1.21 11.76
CA ALA A 140 8.05 2.02 10.85
C ALA A 140 8.88 3.14 10.20
N THR A 141 9.78 3.77 10.96
CA THR A 141 10.70 4.77 10.40
C THR A 141 11.69 4.14 9.43
N ASN A 142 12.23 2.95 9.74
CA ASN A 142 13.08 2.24 8.79
C ASN A 142 12.32 1.88 7.49
N ALA A 143 11.10 1.35 7.60
CA ALA A 143 10.26 1.05 6.44
C ALA A 143 9.97 2.31 5.61
N GLN A 144 9.67 3.45 6.25
CA GLN A 144 9.47 4.73 5.58
C GLN A 144 10.71 5.16 4.75
N LEU A 145 11.92 4.99 5.30
CA LEU A 145 13.16 5.31 4.59
C LEU A 145 13.42 4.35 3.42
N GLU A 146 13.14 3.06 3.60
CA GLU A 146 13.24 2.05 2.55
C GLU A 146 12.29 2.36 1.39
N LEU A 147 11.06 2.77 1.68
CA LEU A 147 10.09 3.19 0.67
C LEU A 147 10.55 4.43 -0.11
N TRP A 148 11.14 5.44 0.56
CA TRP A 148 11.73 6.59 -0.13
C TRP A 148 12.91 6.20 -1.02
N ILE A 149 13.73 5.24 -0.61
CA ILE A 149 14.82 4.72 -1.45
C ILE A 149 14.27 4.02 -2.70
N LEU A 150 13.20 3.23 -2.57
CA LEU A 150 12.59 2.52 -3.70
C LEU A 150 11.90 3.44 -4.71
N THR A 151 11.39 4.59 -4.25
CA THR A 151 10.59 5.54 -5.05
C THR A 151 11.41 6.69 -5.62
N ALA A 152 12.22 7.36 -4.78
CA ALA A 152 13.04 8.51 -5.15
C ALA A 152 14.51 8.15 -5.42
N GLY A 153 14.91 6.90 -5.15
CA GLY A 153 16.27 6.41 -5.36
C GLY A 153 17.19 6.62 -4.15
N VAL A 154 18.36 5.98 -4.19
CA VAL A 154 19.32 5.94 -3.06
C VAL A 154 19.90 7.31 -2.65
N ASN A 155 19.74 8.34 -3.46
CA ASN A 155 20.33 9.67 -3.22
C ASN A 155 19.27 10.77 -3.09
N PHE A 156 18.07 10.44 -2.60
CA PHE A 156 17.03 11.43 -2.33
C PHE A 156 17.52 12.51 -1.33
N ASN A 157 17.00 13.73 -1.47
CA ASN A 157 17.45 14.86 -0.66
C ASN A 157 16.86 14.80 0.76
N ILE A 158 17.70 14.52 1.76
CA ILE A 158 17.30 14.48 3.17
C ILE A 158 17.09 15.86 3.80
N TYR A 159 17.42 16.95 3.10
CA TYR A 159 17.33 18.33 3.62
C TYR A 159 16.15 19.13 3.06
N SER A 160 15.19 18.46 2.42
CA SER A 160 13.94 19.07 1.95
C SER A 160 12.75 18.15 2.24
N GLY A 161 11.53 18.66 2.09
CA GLY A 161 10.30 17.85 2.09
C GLY A 161 10.01 17.15 3.43
N GLU A 162 9.48 15.94 3.34
CA GLU A 162 9.19 15.06 4.49
C GLU A 162 10.43 14.75 5.37
N PRO A 163 11.62 14.44 4.83
CA PRO A 163 12.82 14.22 5.65
C PRO A 163 13.12 15.33 6.67
N VAL A 164 12.92 16.60 6.30
CA VAL A 164 13.09 17.73 7.23
C VAL A 164 12.06 17.68 8.35
N ALA A 165 10.80 17.42 7.98
CA ALA A 165 9.73 17.31 8.95
C ALA A 165 9.95 16.11 9.89
N LEU A 166 10.41 14.97 9.37
CA LEU A 166 10.78 13.79 10.15
C LEU A 166 11.84 14.10 11.21
N VAL A 167 12.92 14.79 10.81
CA VAL A 167 14.00 15.21 11.72
C VAL A 167 13.45 16.06 12.87
N ASN A 168 12.58 17.02 12.56
CA ASN A 168 11.96 17.90 13.54
C ASN A 168 10.99 17.16 14.45
N THR A 169 10.09 16.35 13.89
CA THR A 169 9.04 15.62 14.62
C THR A 169 9.64 14.55 15.55
N GLN A 170 10.63 13.80 15.06
CA GLN A 170 11.29 12.76 15.85
C GLN A 170 12.45 13.28 16.71
N LYS A 171 12.77 14.58 16.62
CA LYS A 171 13.86 15.26 17.37
C LYS A 171 15.22 14.57 17.20
N ILE A 172 15.52 14.11 15.99
CA ILE A 172 16.81 13.51 15.63
C ILE A 172 17.71 14.54 14.95
N THR A 173 18.97 14.17 14.68
CA THR A 173 19.89 15.00 13.89
C THR A 173 19.96 14.52 12.44
N TYR A 174 20.41 15.39 11.53
CA TYR A 174 20.70 14.95 10.15
C TYR A 174 21.81 13.90 10.07
N THR A 175 22.74 13.88 11.02
CA THR A 175 23.75 12.81 11.10
C THR A 175 23.09 11.46 11.41
N THR A 176 22.16 11.45 12.36
CA THR A 176 21.34 10.27 12.68
C THR A 176 20.53 9.83 11.46
N LEU A 177 19.83 10.76 10.79
CA LEU A 177 19.06 10.44 9.60
C LEU A 177 19.92 9.85 8.47
N LYS A 178 21.11 10.41 8.21
CA LYS A 178 22.06 9.85 7.22
C LYS A 178 22.48 8.42 7.54
N GLN A 179 22.70 8.13 8.82
CA GLN A 179 23.04 6.78 9.27
C GLN A 179 21.86 5.83 9.05
N MET A 180 20.64 6.24 9.41
CA MET A 180 19.42 5.45 9.18
C MET A 180 19.23 5.17 7.69
N VAL A 181 19.37 6.18 6.83
CA VAL A 181 19.31 6.00 5.36
C VAL A 181 20.38 5.02 4.86
N THR A 182 21.61 5.11 5.37
CA THR A 182 22.67 4.15 5.02
C THR A 182 22.31 2.72 5.43
N ASN A 183 21.74 2.55 6.62
CA ASN A 183 21.29 1.24 7.09
C ASN A 183 20.14 0.70 6.23
N SER A 184 19.13 1.53 5.93
CA SER A 184 17.99 1.16 5.07
C SER A 184 18.44 0.75 3.66
N LYS A 185 19.48 1.39 3.09
CA LYS A 185 20.09 0.95 1.82
C LYS A 185 20.66 -0.47 1.93
N SER A 186 21.39 -0.75 3.00
CA SER A 186 21.98 -2.07 3.23
C SER A 186 20.91 -3.13 3.46
N ASN A 187 19.85 -2.79 4.20
CA ASN A 187 18.72 -3.68 4.44
C ASN A 187 18.01 -4.05 3.14
N LEU A 188 17.66 -3.06 2.30
CA LEU A 188 17.05 -3.31 0.98
C LEU A 188 17.96 -4.14 0.06
N ALA A 189 19.25 -3.82 0.01
CA ALA A 189 20.22 -4.58 -0.76
C ALA A 189 20.25 -6.06 -0.34
N SER A 190 20.24 -6.32 0.97
CA SER A 190 20.18 -7.68 1.52
C SER A 190 18.85 -8.36 1.24
N GLN A 191 17.72 -7.69 1.53
CA GLN A 191 16.36 -8.21 1.36
C GLN A 191 16.07 -8.64 -0.08
N PHE A 192 16.51 -7.84 -1.05
CA PHE A 192 16.30 -8.11 -2.47
C PHE A 192 17.50 -8.83 -3.13
N ASN A 193 18.54 -9.16 -2.37
CA ASN A 193 19.78 -9.77 -2.85
C ASN A 193 20.41 -9.00 -4.03
N VAL A 194 20.46 -7.67 -3.94
CA VAL A 194 21.05 -6.79 -4.96
C VAL A 194 22.16 -5.93 -4.37
N LYS A 195 23.02 -5.38 -5.23
CA LYS A 195 23.93 -4.29 -4.83
C LYS A 195 23.15 -3.00 -4.63
N VAL A 196 23.61 -2.14 -3.72
CA VAL A 196 22.98 -0.83 -3.43
C VAL A 196 22.76 0.00 -4.70
N ASP A 197 23.74 0.03 -5.61
CA ASP A 197 23.65 0.79 -6.87
C ASP A 197 22.56 0.27 -7.83
N ASN A 198 22.10 -0.98 -7.63
CA ASN A 198 21.09 -1.64 -8.45
C ASN A 198 19.69 -1.57 -7.84
N ILE A 199 19.49 -0.96 -6.66
CA ILE A 199 18.19 -0.85 -5.99
C ILE A 199 17.16 -0.14 -6.89
N LYS A 200 17.57 0.85 -7.69
CA LYS A 200 16.69 1.55 -8.64
C LYS A 200 16.01 0.63 -9.67
N ASN A 201 16.60 -0.54 -9.94
CA ASN A 201 16.08 -1.51 -10.91
C ASN A 201 15.02 -2.45 -10.32
N ILE A 202 14.83 -2.46 -9.00
CA ILE A 202 13.85 -3.32 -8.32
C ILE A 202 12.42 -2.96 -8.76
N ASN A 203 12.13 -1.65 -8.96
CA ASN A 203 10.78 -1.18 -9.27
C ASN A 203 10.37 -1.42 -10.75
N GLN A 204 11.34 -1.50 -11.68
CA GLN A 204 11.06 -1.54 -13.13
C GLN A 204 10.62 -2.92 -13.67
N ASN A 205 10.82 -4.01 -12.93
CA ASN A 205 10.52 -5.37 -13.39
C ASN A 205 9.23 -5.98 -12.80
N SER A 206 8.40 -5.18 -12.12
CA SER A 206 7.23 -5.70 -11.37
C SER A 206 5.86 -5.40 -12.00
N THR A 207 5.83 -4.93 -13.25
CA THR A 207 4.61 -4.89 -14.07
C THR A 207 4.41 -6.21 -14.83
N GLN A 208 4.06 -7.27 -14.13
CA GLN A 208 3.26 -8.36 -14.71
C GLN A 208 2.24 -8.84 -13.69
N SER A 209 0.97 -8.64 -14.04
CA SER A 209 -0.19 -9.06 -13.28
C SER A 209 -0.29 -10.58 -13.16
N SER A 210 -0.80 -10.98 -11.99
CA SER A 210 -1.54 -12.20 -11.64
C SER A 210 -0.85 -13.57 -11.72
N ASP A 211 -1.06 -14.30 -10.62
CA ASP A 211 -0.81 -15.71 -10.35
C ASP A 211 0.64 -16.19 -10.15
N GLY A 212 0.87 -16.73 -8.95
CA GLY A 212 2.02 -17.59 -8.66
C GLY A 212 3.19 -16.87 -8.01
N THR A 213 3.03 -16.59 -6.72
CA THR A 213 4.12 -16.49 -5.74
C THR A 213 5.31 -17.36 -6.11
N LEU A 214 6.52 -16.77 -6.04
CA LEU A 214 7.86 -17.38 -6.19
C LEU A 214 8.45 -17.63 -7.59
N LYS A 215 7.69 -17.63 -8.70
CA LYS A 215 8.30 -17.86 -10.04
C LYS A 215 9.00 -16.63 -10.64
N GLY A 216 8.56 -15.41 -10.34
CA GLY A 216 9.16 -14.18 -10.86
C GLY A 216 10.59 -13.94 -10.38
N VAL A 217 10.89 -14.31 -9.12
CA VAL A 217 12.24 -14.19 -8.53
C VAL A 217 13.20 -15.19 -9.19
N TYR A 218 12.73 -16.40 -9.54
CA TYR A 218 13.55 -17.42 -10.20
C TYR A 218 13.97 -17.03 -11.63
N HIS A 219 13.09 -16.35 -12.38
CA HIS A 219 13.44 -15.85 -13.72
C HIS A 219 14.48 -14.72 -13.68
N TRP A 220 14.44 -13.87 -12.65
CA TRP A 220 15.50 -12.89 -12.39
C TRP A 220 16.84 -13.56 -12.07
N PHE A 221 16.86 -14.60 -11.23
CA PHE A 221 18.06 -15.40 -10.95
C PHE A 221 18.66 -16.00 -12.23
N LYS A 222 17.84 -16.57 -13.11
CA LYS A 222 18.34 -17.19 -14.36
C LYS A 222 18.83 -16.18 -15.40
N SER A 223 18.31 -14.95 -15.36
CA SER A 223 18.74 -13.84 -16.22
C SER A 223 20.05 -13.20 -15.75
N MET A 224 20.31 -13.12 -14.43
CA MET A 224 21.57 -12.59 -13.90
C MET A 224 22.70 -13.63 -13.86
N ILE A 225 22.37 -14.92 -13.69
CA ILE A 225 23.33 -16.02 -13.76
C ILE A 225 23.40 -16.56 -15.20
N GLY A 226 23.27 -15.67 -16.20
CA GLY A 226 23.66 -15.98 -17.56
C GLY A 226 25.17 -16.24 -17.63
N MET A 227 25.58 -17.45 -17.26
CA MET A 227 26.77 -18.08 -17.78
C MET A 227 26.42 -18.66 -19.15
N GLY A 228 27.32 -18.48 -20.10
CA GLY A 228 27.40 -19.36 -21.28
C GLY A 228 27.71 -20.80 -20.89
#